data_AF-A0A329ITU7-F1
#
_entry.id   AF-A0A329ITU7-F1
#
_cell.length_a   1.000
_cell.length_b   1.000
_cell.length_c   1.000
_cell.angle_alpha   90.00
_cell.angle_beta   90.00
_cell.angle_gamma   90.00
#
_symmetry.space_group_name_H-M   'P 1'
#
loop_
_entity.id
_entity.type
_entity.pdbx_description
1 polymer ?
#
loop_
_entity_poly.entity_id
_entity_poly.type
_entity_poly.pdbx_seq_one_letter_code
_entity_poly.pdbx_strand_id
1 'polypeptide(L)'
;MSAIDIETAMHHLLAEPEDQDLVQAMLDAAEESAAQFIQRRIYADQVSLDADRLLVPELRANARAVYEQSIAAADEVSAGCDRQSAIKDAEFIYGVALVDADSRVYGVVLNPAIQAACLLILGHLFANREDVIVGSAVAEMPMGSRPLLMPYRIKMGV
;
A
#
# COMPACT_ATOMS: atom_id res chain seq x y z
N MET A 1 7.73 -9.24 -0.76
CA MET A 1 7.17 -10.59 -0.90
C MET A 1 5.68 -10.41 -0.90
N SER A 2 5.07 -10.65 -2.06
CA SER A 2 3.64 -10.50 -2.25
C SER A 2 2.88 -11.49 -1.36
N ALA A 3 1.68 -11.13 -0.93
CA ALA A 3 0.80 -12.02 -0.19
C ALA A 3 0.24 -13.15 -1.08
N ILE A 4 0.11 -12.88 -2.38
CA ILE A 4 -0.29 -13.84 -3.41
C ILE A 4 0.96 -14.54 -3.96
N ASP A 5 0.86 -15.86 -4.12
CA ASP A 5 1.93 -16.66 -4.71
C ASP A 5 2.14 -16.35 -6.20
N ILE A 6 3.41 -16.33 -6.63
CA ILE A 6 3.80 -16.00 -8.00
C ILE A 6 3.24 -17.01 -9.01
N GLU A 7 3.14 -18.30 -8.67
CA GLU A 7 2.59 -19.31 -9.59
C GLU A 7 1.11 -19.03 -9.89
N THR A 8 0.37 -18.54 -8.88
CA THR A 8 -1.03 -18.14 -9.06
C THR A 8 -1.16 -16.93 -9.99
N ALA A 9 -0.26 -15.95 -9.85
CA ALA A 9 -0.22 -14.77 -10.70
C ALA A 9 0.14 -15.13 -12.16
N MET A 10 1.16 -15.98 -12.35
CA MET A 10 1.56 -16.48 -13.66
C MET A 10 0.43 -17.25 -14.34
N HIS A 11 -0.25 -18.13 -13.60
CA HIS A 11 -1.40 -18.88 -14.11
C HIS A 11 -2.57 -17.96 -14.47
N HIS A 12 -2.83 -16.91 -13.68
CA HIS A 12 -3.88 -15.94 -13.98
C HIS A 12 -3.63 -15.19 -15.30
N LEU A 13 -2.38 -14.81 -15.56
CA LEU A 13 -1.98 -14.07 -16.76
C LEU A 13 -1.73 -14.95 -17.99
N LEU A 14 -1.65 -16.28 -17.80
CA LEU A 14 -1.14 -17.21 -18.82
C LEU A 14 0.25 -16.79 -19.34
N ALA A 15 1.08 -16.24 -18.44
CA ALA A 15 2.40 -15.70 -18.77
C ALA A 15 3.45 -16.80 -18.91
N GLU A 16 4.50 -16.53 -19.69
CA GLU A 16 5.60 -17.48 -19.92
C GLU A 16 6.63 -17.40 -18.78
N PRO A 17 7.41 -18.47 -18.49
CA PRO A 17 8.37 -18.45 -17.39
C PRO A 17 9.40 -17.31 -17.43
N GLU A 18 9.69 -16.78 -18.61
CA GLU A 18 10.57 -15.63 -18.81
C GLU A 18 9.98 -14.29 -18.32
N ASP A 19 8.66 -14.19 -18.21
CA ASP A 19 7.97 -13.00 -17.70
C ASP A 19 7.93 -12.94 -16.17
N GLN A 20 8.41 -13.98 -15.46
CA GLN A 20 8.22 -14.13 -14.01
C GLN A 20 8.69 -12.89 -13.21
N ASP A 21 9.84 -12.32 -13.56
CA ASP A 21 10.37 -11.13 -12.87
C ASP A 21 9.48 -9.90 -13.10
N LEU A 22 8.95 -9.74 -14.32
CA LEU A 22 8.03 -8.66 -14.66
C LEU A 22 6.70 -8.82 -13.93
N VAL A 23 6.15 -10.04 -13.92
CA VAL A 23 4.89 -10.36 -13.25
C VAL A 23 5.04 -10.17 -11.74
N GLN A 24 6.16 -10.54 -11.15
CA GLN A 24 6.44 -10.32 -9.73
C GLN A 24 6.42 -8.81 -9.39
N ALA A 25 7.09 -7.98 -10.19
CA ALA A 25 7.09 -6.53 -9.99
C ALA A 25 5.69 -5.91 -10.13
N MET A 26 4.91 -6.37 -11.11
CA MET A 26 3.53 -5.92 -11.30
C MET A 26 2.59 -6.42 -10.20
N LEU A 27 2.82 -7.62 -9.67
CA LEU A 27 2.05 -8.19 -8.56
C LEU A 27 2.27 -7.36 -7.29
N ASP A 28 3.53 -7.03 -6.98
CA ASP A 28 3.87 -6.15 -5.86
C ASP A 28 3.19 -4.76 -6.02
N ALA A 29 3.19 -4.19 -7.23
CA ALA A 29 2.49 -2.93 -7.50
C ALA A 29 0.96 -3.05 -7.38
N ALA A 30 0.38 -4.17 -7.82
CA ALA A 30 -1.06 -4.42 -7.73
C ALA A 30 -1.52 -4.57 -6.28
N GLU A 31 -0.77 -5.32 -5.46
CA GLU A 31 -1.05 -5.46 -4.03
C GLU A 31 -0.89 -4.14 -3.29
N GLU A 32 0.16 -3.37 -3.58
CA GLU A 32 0.37 -2.05 -2.98
C GLU A 32 -0.79 -1.10 -3.34
N SER A 33 -1.23 -1.09 -4.60
CA SER A 33 -2.38 -0.29 -5.03
C SER A 33 -3.67 -0.69 -4.30
N ALA A 34 -3.92 -2.00 -4.14
CA ALA A 34 -5.05 -2.50 -3.40
C ALA A 34 -4.97 -2.12 -1.91
N ALA A 35 -3.81 -2.29 -1.28
CA ALA A 35 -3.53 -1.96 0.11
C ALA A 35 -3.74 -0.46 0.40
N GLN A 36 -3.27 0.41 -0.48
CA GLN A 36 -3.48 1.86 -0.41
C GLN A 36 -4.97 2.22 -0.52
N PHE A 37 -5.69 1.58 -1.44
CA PHE A 37 -7.13 1.83 -1.61
C PHE A 37 -7.93 1.45 -0.36
N ILE A 38 -7.66 0.29 0.25
CA ILE A 38 -8.35 -0.15 1.48
C ILE A 38 -7.78 0.47 2.76
N GLN A 39 -6.63 1.13 2.67
CA GLN A 39 -5.84 1.69 3.78
C GLN A 39 -5.46 0.64 4.85
N ARG A 40 -5.14 -0.57 4.40
CA ARG A 40 -4.75 -1.71 5.23
C ARG A 40 -3.66 -2.50 4.52
N ARG A 41 -2.72 -3.05 5.30
CA ARG A 41 -1.73 -3.98 4.77
C ARG A 41 -2.37 -5.35 4.53
N ILE A 42 -2.00 -6.01 3.44
CA ILE A 42 -2.48 -7.34 3.05
C ILE A 42 -1.44 -8.38 3.50
N TYR A 43 -1.90 -9.47 4.11
CA TYR A 43 -1.05 -10.55 4.61
C TYR A 43 -1.49 -11.89 4.02
N ALA A 44 -0.53 -12.79 3.75
CA ALA A 44 -0.83 -14.13 3.25
C ALA A 44 -1.64 -14.96 4.27
N ASP A 45 -1.32 -14.80 5.56
CA ASP A 45 -1.88 -15.61 6.64
C ASP A 45 -2.00 -14.83 7.97
N GLN A 46 -2.70 -15.44 8.93
CA GLN A 46 -2.98 -14.83 10.23
C GLN A 46 -1.74 -14.73 11.13
N VAL A 47 -0.77 -15.65 11.00
CA VAL A 47 0.47 -15.63 11.80
C VAL A 47 1.31 -14.42 11.41
N SER A 48 1.44 -14.15 10.12
CA SER A 48 2.13 -12.97 9.59
C SER A 48 1.49 -11.65 10.07
N LEU A 49 0.15 -11.59 10.07
CA LEU A 49 -0.59 -10.43 10.57
C LEU A 49 -0.36 -10.20 12.07
N ASP A 50 -0.42 -11.26 12.89
CA ASP A 50 -0.27 -11.13 14.33
C ASP A 50 1.18 -10.83 14.75
N ALA A 51 2.17 -11.32 13.98
CA ALA A 51 3.57 -10.94 14.15
C ALA A 51 3.79 -9.43 13.94
N ASP A 52 3.27 -8.87 12.83
CA ASP A 52 3.40 -7.43 12.54
C ASP A 52 2.64 -6.57 13.57
N ARG A 53 1.49 -7.03 14.05
CA ARG A 53 0.73 -6.35 15.11
C ARG A 53 1.52 -6.23 16.41
N LEU A 54 2.32 -7.24 16.75
CA LEU A 54 3.16 -7.22 17.95
C LEU A 54 4.24 -6.14 17.87
N LEU A 55 4.69 -5.79 16.67
CA LEU A 55 5.70 -4.75 16.42
C LEU A 55 5.13 -3.33 16.43
N VAL A 56 3.81 -3.15 16.31
CA VAL A 56 3.17 -1.82 16.24
C VAL A 56 3.51 -0.91 17.44
N PRO A 57 3.50 -1.37 18.70
CA PRO A 57 3.88 -0.51 19.83
C PRO A 57 5.31 0.02 19.70
N GLU A 58 6.24 -0.82 19.23
CA GLU A 58 7.64 -0.43 19.00
C GLU A 58 7.74 0.57 17.85
N LEU A 59 7.04 0.34 16.74
CA LEU A 59 6.98 1.29 15.62
C LEU A 59 6.46 2.67 16.05
N ARG A 60 5.42 2.70 16.88
CA ARG A 60 4.87 3.96 17.43
C ARG A 60 5.83 4.65 18.39
N ALA A 61 6.55 3.88 19.21
CA ALA A 61 7.58 4.41 20.12
C ALA A 61 8.75 5.01 19.33
N ASN A 62 9.22 4.32 18.28
CA ASN A 62 10.27 4.80 17.39
C ASN A 62 9.83 6.07 16.63
N ALA A 63 8.61 6.09 16.09
CA ALA A 63 8.07 7.28 15.44
C ALA A 63 8.00 8.48 16.38
N ARG A 64 7.60 8.26 17.64
CA ARG A 64 7.60 9.31 18.67
C ARG A 64 9.01 9.80 18.98
N ALA A 65 9.98 8.91 19.13
CA ALA A 65 11.37 9.28 19.40
C ALA A 65 11.97 10.11 18.25
N VAL A 66 11.68 9.74 16.99
CA VAL A 66 12.09 10.51 15.81
C VAL A 66 11.43 11.89 15.80
N TYR A 67 10.14 11.98 16.11
CA TYR A 67 9.43 13.25 16.19
C TYR A 67 10.04 14.17 17.27
N GLU A 68 10.28 13.65 18.47
CA GLU A 68 10.89 14.41 19.57
C GLU A 68 12.29 14.92 19.21
N GLN A 69 13.09 14.11 18.50
CA GLN A 69 14.40 14.53 17.97
C GLN A 69 14.27 15.62 16.92
N SER A 70 13.32 15.50 15.99
CA SER A 70 13.07 16.51 14.95
C SER A 70 12.60 17.84 15.53
N ILE A 71 11.76 17.82 16.58
CA ILE A 71 11.33 19.04 17.27
C ILE A 71 12.50 19.69 18.01
N ALA A 72 13.33 18.90 18.72
CA ALA A 72 14.53 19.42 19.37
C ALA A 72 15.49 20.08 18.36
N ALA A 73 15.69 19.46 17.19
CA ALA A 73 16.48 20.04 16.11
C ALA A 73 15.85 21.31 15.52
N ALA A 74 14.53 21.36 15.40
CA ALA A 74 13.81 22.55 14.93
C ALA A 74 13.95 23.73 15.90
N ASP A 75 13.95 23.49 17.21
CA ASP A 75 14.10 24.54 18.23
C ASP A 75 15.46 25.23 18.17
N GLU A 76 16.51 24.53 17.73
CA GLU A 76 17.85 25.09 17.50
C GLU A 76 17.91 26.03 16.27
N VAL A 77 16.92 25.97 15.37
CA VAL A 77 16.87 26.82 14.17
C VAL A 77 16.58 28.26 14.57
N SER A 78 17.49 29.19 14.23
CA SER A 78 17.42 30.60 14.62
C SER A 78 16.41 31.42 13.79
N ALA A 79 16.24 31.08 12.52
CA ALA A 79 15.29 31.74 11.62
C ALA A 79 13.86 31.23 11.87
N GLY A 80 12.93 32.14 12.20
CA GLY A 80 11.57 31.77 12.59
C GLY A 80 10.75 31.07 11.50
N CYS A 81 10.93 31.45 10.23
CA CYS A 81 10.26 30.78 9.10
C CYS A 81 10.77 29.34 8.90
N ASP A 82 12.07 29.13 9.05
CA ASP A 82 12.70 27.82 8.84
C ASP A 82 12.36 26.87 9.99
N ARG A 83 12.29 27.39 11.23
CA ARG A 83 11.77 26.65 12.39
C ARG A 83 10.34 26.18 12.16
N GLN A 84 9.45 27.06 11.71
CA GLN A 84 8.04 26.71 11.47
C GLN A 84 7.90 25.66 10.35
N SER A 85 8.70 25.75 9.30
CA SER A 85 8.73 24.72 8.25
C SER A 85 9.22 23.38 8.79
N ALA A 86 10.32 23.37 9.55
CA ALA A 86 10.86 22.15 10.14
C ALA A 86 9.88 21.45 11.10
N ILE A 87 9.12 22.21 11.90
CA ILE A 87 8.06 21.66 12.77
C ILE A 87 6.96 21.02 11.93
N LYS A 88 6.48 21.68 10.87
CA LYS A 88 5.45 21.13 9.98
C LYS A 88 5.91 19.86 9.26
N ASP A 89 7.17 19.83 8.82
CA ASP A 89 7.77 18.65 8.20
C ASP A 89 7.84 17.48 9.20
N ALA A 90 8.24 17.76 10.45
CA ALA A 90 8.25 16.76 11.52
C ALA A 90 6.84 16.22 11.84
N GLU A 91 5.84 17.10 11.93
CA GLU A 91 4.44 16.72 12.14
C GLU A 91 3.91 15.84 10.99
N PHE A 92 4.23 16.20 9.74
CA PHE A 92 3.85 15.41 8.57
C PHE A 92 4.48 14.01 8.57
N ILE A 93 5.80 13.92 8.80
CA ILE A 93 6.53 12.65 8.86
C ILE A 93 5.99 11.76 9.99
N TYR A 94 5.72 12.33 11.16
CA TYR A 94 5.11 11.60 12.27
C TYR A 94 3.71 11.09 11.92
N GLY A 95 2.90 11.91 11.25
CA GLY A 95 1.58 11.52 10.75
C GLY A 95 1.64 10.34 9.79
N VAL A 96 2.57 10.36 8.82
CA VAL A 96 2.80 9.26 7.87
C VAL A 96 3.18 7.98 8.62
N ALA A 97 4.09 8.06 9.60
CA ALA A 97 4.50 6.90 10.41
C ALA A 97 3.34 6.31 11.22
N LEU A 98 2.43 7.14 11.74
CA LEU A 98 1.23 6.65 12.44
C LEU A 98 0.24 5.98 11.49
N VAL A 99 0.05 6.50 10.28
CA VAL A 99 -0.79 5.86 9.26
C VAL A 99 -0.23 4.50 8.88
N ASP A 100 1.09 4.39 8.74
CA ASP A 100 1.77 3.12 8.47
C ASP A 100 1.64 2.14 9.65
N ALA A 101 1.73 2.62 10.89
CA ALA A 101 1.46 1.78 12.08
C ALA A 101 0.00 1.29 12.12
N ASP A 102 -0.95 2.17 11.81
CA ASP A 102 -2.39 1.84 11.79
C ASP A 102 -2.74 0.84 10.69
N SER A 103 -2.11 0.94 9.51
CA SER A 103 -2.33 0.01 8.39
C SER A 103 -1.95 -1.43 8.75
N ARG A 104 -0.97 -1.61 9.67
CA ARG A 104 -0.59 -2.91 10.25
C ARG A 104 -1.58 -3.40 11.29
N VAL A 105 -2.07 -2.53 12.18
CA VAL A 105 -3.09 -2.88 13.19
C VAL A 105 -4.35 -3.41 12.52
N TYR A 106 -4.86 -2.64 11.55
CA TYR A 106 -6.07 -2.97 10.80
C TYR A 106 -5.78 -3.84 9.58
N GLY A 107 -4.62 -4.48 9.54
CA GLY A 107 -4.24 -5.41 8.48
C GLY A 107 -5.29 -6.48 8.23
N VAL A 108 -5.33 -6.96 6.98
CA VAL A 108 -6.30 -7.96 6.53
C VAL A 108 -5.57 -9.16 5.94
N VAL A 109 -6.07 -10.36 6.29
CA VAL A 109 -5.59 -11.60 5.67
C VAL A 109 -6.20 -11.73 4.28
N LEU A 110 -5.41 -12.22 3.34
CA LEU A 110 -5.83 -12.48 1.97
C LEU A 110 -7.08 -13.37 1.96
N ASN A 111 -8.12 -12.88 1.29
CA ASN A 111 -9.34 -13.64 1.07
C ASN A 111 -9.65 -13.68 -0.43
N PRO A 112 -10.60 -14.53 -0.88
CA PRO A 112 -10.88 -14.69 -2.31
C PRO A 112 -11.28 -13.38 -3.02
N ALA A 113 -11.94 -12.45 -2.31
CA ALA A 113 -12.36 -11.18 -2.89
C ALA A 113 -11.17 -10.21 -3.10
N ILE A 114 -10.29 -10.09 -2.10
CA ILE A 114 -9.08 -9.26 -2.16
C ILE A 114 -8.10 -9.85 -3.19
N GLN A 115 -7.94 -11.18 -3.19
CA GLN A 115 -7.10 -11.88 -4.16
C GLN A 115 -7.59 -11.63 -5.59
N ALA A 116 -8.89 -11.81 -5.86
CA ALA A 116 -9.47 -11.53 -7.16
C ALA A 116 -9.28 -10.06 -7.57
N ALA A 117 -9.44 -9.12 -6.64
CA ALA A 117 -9.23 -7.70 -6.91
C ALA A 117 -7.77 -7.38 -7.29
N CYS A 118 -6.79 -7.95 -6.58
CA CYS A 118 -5.37 -7.76 -6.89
C CYS A 118 -5.02 -8.38 -8.25
N LEU A 119 -5.55 -9.57 -8.56
CA LEU A 119 -5.35 -10.23 -9.86
C LEU A 119 -5.97 -9.43 -11.01
N LEU A 120 -7.14 -8.81 -10.82
CA LEU A 120 -7.73 -7.91 -11.81
C LEU A 120 -6.86 -6.66 -12.06
N ILE A 121 -6.27 -6.08 -11.02
CA ILE A 121 -5.33 -4.95 -11.15
C ILE A 121 -4.07 -5.43 -11.89
N LEU A 122 -3.54 -6.59 -11.54
CA LEU A 122 -2.39 -7.20 -12.19
C LEU A 122 -2.64 -7.43 -13.69
N GLY A 123 -3.77 -8.04 -14.04
CA GLY A 123 -4.16 -8.25 -15.44
C GLY A 123 -4.25 -6.94 -16.22
N HIS A 124 -4.74 -5.88 -15.60
CA HIS A 124 -4.75 -4.55 -16.22
C HIS A 124 -3.33 -4.01 -16.46
N LEU A 125 -2.42 -4.12 -15.48
CA LEU A 125 -1.03 -3.66 -15.58
C LEU A 125 -0.23 -4.46 -16.62
N PHE A 126 -0.47 -5.77 -16.72
CA PHE A 126 0.23 -6.63 -17.67
C PHE A 126 -0.23 -6.41 -19.11
N ALA A 127 -1.55 -6.27 -19.31
CA ALA A 127 -2.13 -6.09 -20.64
C ALA A 127 -1.91 -4.67 -21.22
N ASN A 128 -1.89 -3.64 -20.37
CA ASN A 128 -1.75 -2.25 -20.80
C ASN A 128 -0.39 -1.71 -20.41
N ARG A 129 0.52 -1.63 -21.39
CA ARG A 129 1.89 -1.09 -21.21
C ARG A 129 1.97 0.42 -21.43
N GLU A 130 0.85 1.07 -21.70
CA GLU A 130 0.75 2.51 -21.97
C GLU A 130 -0.40 3.09 -21.12
N ASP A 131 -0.21 4.30 -20.57
CA ASP A 131 -1.21 4.96 -19.72
C ASP A 131 -2.41 5.51 -20.51
N VAL A 132 -2.22 5.85 -21.79
CA VAL A 132 -3.27 6.40 -22.65
C VAL A 132 -3.18 5.81 -24.05
N ILE A 133 -4.20 5.05 -24.43
CA ILE A 133 -4.35 4.54 -25.80
C ILE A 133 -5.13 5.57 -26.61
N VAL A 134 -4.46 6.28 -27.51
CA VAL A 134 -5.11 7.26 -28.41
C VAL A 134 -5.85 6.51 -29.53
N GLY A 135 -7.17 6.66 -29.61
CA GLY A 135 -7.97 6.25 -30.78
C GLY A 135 -8.75 4.93 -30.66
N SER A 136 -8.74 4.27 -29.51
CA SER A 136 -9.63 3.13 -29.25
C SER A 136 -10.83 3.59 -28.43
N ALA A 137 -12.05 3.37 -28.92
CA ALA A 137 -13.27 3.46 -28.11
C ALA A 137 -13.31 2.26 -27.15
N VAL A 138 -12.38 2.21 -26.20
CA VAL A 138 -12.47 1.25 -25.10
C VAL A 138 -13.66 1.71 -24.26
N ALA A 139 -14.78 0.99 -24.38
CA ALA A 139 -15.79 1.04 -23.34
C ALA A 139 -15.07 0.60 -22.07
N GLU A 140 -14.73 1.55 -21.19
CA GLU A 140 -14.11 1.26 -19.90
C GLU A 140 -15.00 0.21 -19.22
N MET A 141 -14.56 -1.04 -19.18
CA MET A 141 -15.20 -2.00 -18.31
C MET A 141 -15.00 -1.42 -16.90
N PRO A 142 -16.09 -1.16 -16.15
CA PRO A 142 -15.97 -0.61 -14.81
C PRO A 142 -14.99 -1.49 -14.02
N MET A 143 -13.92 -0.89 -13.51
CA MET A 143 -12.85 -1.58 -12.78
C MET A 143 -13.43 -2.48 -11.68
N GLY A 144 -13.56 -3.78 -11.97
CA GLY A 144 -14.21 -4.75 -11.09
C GLY A 144 -13.50 -4.97 -9.75
N SER A 145 -12.23 -4.54 -9.67
CA SER A 145 -11.43 -4.58 -8.44
C SER A 145 -11.97 -3.66 -7.34
N ARG A 146 -12.45 -2.45 -7.68
CA ARG A 146 -12.90 -1.47 -6.68
C ARG A 146 -14.15 -1.92 -5.90
N PRO A 147 -15.23 -2.42 -6.54
CA PRO A 147 -16.38 -2.97 -5.82
C PRO A 147 -16.02 -4.11 -4.85
N LEU A 148 -15.02 -4.94 -5.21
CA LEU A 148 -14.56 -6.04 -4.35
C LEU A 148 -13.79 -5.53 -3.12
N LEU A 149 -13.03 -4.45 -3.26
CA LEU A 149 -12.24 -3.86 -2.18
C LEU A 149 -13.02 -2.91 -1.26
N MET A 150 -14.10 -2.30 -1.77
CA MET A 150 -14.87 -1.28 -1.06
C MET A 150 -15.34 -1.69 0.35
N PRO A 151 -15.81 -2.93 0.61
CA PRO A 151 -16.21 -3.36 1.95
C PRO A 151 -15.05 -3.43 2.98
N TYR A 152 -13.81 -3.57 2.51
CA TYR A 152 -12.63 -3.71 3.36
C TYR A 152 -11.95 -2.38 3.66
N ARG A 153 -12.38 -1.30 3.01
CA ARG A 153 -11.81 0.03 3.16
C ARG A 153 -12.15 0.62 4.52
N ILE A 154 -11.14 1.14 5.21
CA ILE A 154 -11.29 1.91 6.46
C ILE A 154 -10.96 3.38 6.24
N LYS A 155 -11.28 4.22 7.24
CA LYS A 155 -10.97 5.65 7.24
C LYS A 155 -11.42 6.34 5.94
N MET A 156 -12.63 6.01 5.48
CA MET A 156 -13.36 6.79 4.48
C MET A 156 -13.48 8.21 5.04
N GLY A 157 -12.66 9.13 4.55
CA GLY A 157 -12.69 10.53 4.99
C GLY A 157 -14.13 11.04 4.94
N VAL A 158 -14.56 11.70 6.02
CA VAL A 158 -15.72 12.59 5.99
C VAL A 158 -15.20 13.97 5.62
#